data_AF-A1BME8-F1
#
_entry.id   AF-A1BME8-F1
#
_cell.length_a   1.000
_cell.length_b   1.000
_cell.length_c   1.000
_cell.angle_alpha   90.00
_cell.angle_beta   90.00
_cell.angle_gamma   90.00
#
_symmetry.space_group_name_H-M   'P 1'
#
loop_
_entity.id
_entity.type
_entity.pdbx_description
1 polymer ?
#
loop_
_entity_poly.entity_id
_entity_poly.type
_entity_poly.pdbx_seq_one_letter_code
_entity_poly.pdbx_strand_id
1 'polypeptide(L)'
;PARKMLGGRNFSQADCERFGCGYAPRGWDNLVRHLAGKGFTQQEMLDAGLARQGQRGIYDYFRGRVTWPIRDSTGRTLGFGARKLYDDDTIQAKYINTPDTQLYRKTQVLYGIDLAKPSIVKK
;
A
#
# COMPACT_ATOMS: atom_id res chain seq x y z
N PRO A 1 -12.93 11.17 0.05
CA PRO A 1 -12.40 10.97 -1.33
C PRO A 1 -12.16 9.50 -1.69
N ALA A 2 -11.40 8.75 -0.89
CA ALA A 2 -11.12 7.33 -1.11
C ALA A 2 -12.39 6.47 -1.27
N ARG A 3 -13.27 6.48 -0.26
CA ARG A 3 -14.55 5.75 -0.30
C ARG A 3 -15.44 6.15 -1.49
N LYS A 4 -15.51 7.45 -1.82
CA LYS A 4 -16.26 7.94 -2.99
C LYS A 4 -15.71 7.38 -4.31
N MET A 5 -14.37 7.31 -4.45
CA MET A 5 -13.72 6.77 -5.64
C MET A 5 -13.95 5.26 -5.79
N LEU A 6 -13.89 4.51 -4.69
CA LEU A 6 -14.16 3.08 -4.67
C LEU A 6 -15.65 2.79 -4.93
N GLY A 7 -16.56 3.45 -4.21
CA GLY A 7 -17.99 3.29 -4.39
C GLY A 7 -18.46 3.70 -5.79
N GLY A 8 -17.89 4.76 -6.37
CA GLY A 8 -18.13 5.15 -7.77
C GLY A 8 -17.58 4.17 -8.81
N ARG A 9 -16.90 3.10 -8.38
CA ARG A 9 -16.41 1.98 -9.19
C ARG A 9 -17.03 0.64 -8.76
N ASN A 10 -18.17 0.68 -8.08
CA ASN A 10 -18.90 -0.48 -7.59
C ASN A 10 -18.11 -1.38 -6.62
N PHE A 11 -17.13 -0.82 -5.90
CA PHE A 11 -16.58 -1.48 -4.73
C PHE A 11 -17.50 -1.24 -3.54
N SER A 12 -18.14 -2.29 -3.06
CA SER A 12 -18.88 -2.27 -1.80
C SER A 12 -17.92 -2.19 -0.60
N GLN A 13 -18.47 -1.96 0.59
CA GLN A 13 -17.68 -2.08 1.82
C GLN A 13 -17.13 -3.49 2.00
N ALA A 14 -17.94 -4.52 1.72
CA ALA A 14 -17.50 -5.92 1.81
C ALA A 14 -16.36 -6.22 0.83
N ASP A 15 -16.38 -5.64 -0.37
CA ASP A 15 -15.24 -5.74 -1.30
C ASP A 15 -14.00 -5.04 -0.74
N CYS A 16 -14.17 -3.85 -0.17
CA CYS A 16 -13.06 -3.13 0.45
C CYS A 16 -12.42 -3.93 1.58
N GLU A 17 -13.23 -4.57 2.42
CA GLU A 17 -12.76 -5.43 3.50
C GLU A 17 -12.07 -6.70 2.95
N ARG A 18 -12.70 -7.38 1.98
CA ARG A 18 -12.16 -8.58 1.33
C ARG A 18 -10.80 -8.35 0.68
N PHE A 19 -10.63 -7.22 0.00
CA PHE A 19 -9.40 -6.87 -0.71
C PHE A 19 -8.42 -6.02 0.13
N GLY A 20 -8.79 -5.67 1.36
CA GLY A 20 -7.98 -4.84 2.26
C GLY A 20 -7.75 -3.42 1.75
N CYS A 21 -8.69 -2.85 0.99
CA CYS A 21 -8.61 -1.49 0.47
C CYS A 21 -8.42 -0.48 1.61
N GLY A 22 -7.38 0.34 1.52
CA GLY A 22 -7.03 1.34 2.52
C GLY A 22 -6.97 2.76 1.98
N TYR A 23 -6.67 3.70 2.88
CA TYR A 23 -6.37 5.08 2.53
C TYR A 23 -5.09 5.50 3.25
N ALA A 24 -4.07 5.89 2.49
CA ALA A 24 -2.91 6.58 3.03
C ALA A 24 -3.28 8.05 3.27
N PRO A 25 -3.34 8.52 4.54
CA PRO A 25 -3.75 9.89 4.84
C PRO A 25 -2.83 10.92 4.19
N ARG A 26 -3.33 12.15 4.01
CA ARG A 26 -2.45 13.30 3.72
C ARG A 26 -1.63 13.61 4.98
N GLY A 27 -0.43 14.16 4.81
CA GLY A 27 0.52 14.43 5.89
C GLY A 27 1.84 13.72 5.64
N TRP A 28 2.90 14.16 6.33
CA TRP A 28 4.27 13.73 6.02
C TRP A 28 4.68 12.45 6.73
N ASP A 29 4.15 12.14 7.91
CA ASP A 29 4.74 11.16 8.82
C ASP A 29 3.71 10.40 9.65
N ASN A 30 2.48 10.24 9.14
CA ASN A 30 1.41 9.57 9.87
C ASN A 30 1.73 8.10 10.14
N LEU A 31 2.14 7.38 9.09
CA LEU A 31 2.53 5.97 9.21
C LEU A 31 3.87 5.84 9.94
N VAL A 32 4.84 6.70 9.63
CA VAL A 32 6.15 6.72 10.30
C VAL A 32 5.97 6.87 11.82
N ARG A 33 5.21 7.87 12.29
CA ARG A 33 4.96 8.06 13.72
C ARG A 33 4.21 6.89 14.35
N HIS A 34 3.22 6.34 13.64
CA HIS A 34 2.47 5.17 14.10
C HIS A 34 3.35 3.94 14.28
N LEU A 35 4.24 3.66 13.32
CA LEU A 35 5.15 2.52 13.39
C LEU A 35 6.27 2.74 14.42
N ALA A 36 6.79 3.96 14.54
CA ALA A 36 7.75 4.31 15.59
C ALA A 36 7.15 4.09 16.98
N GLY A 37 5.90 4.50 17.20
CA GLY A 37 5.16 4.22 18.45
C GLY A 37 4.93 2.73 18.73
N LYS A 38 5.11 1.87 17.72
CA LYS A 38 5.09 0.40 17.85
C LYS A 38 6.48 -0.23 17.97
N GLY A 39 7.54 0.57 18.04
CA GLY A 39 8.92 0.09 18.22
C GLY A 39 9.66 -0.26 16.93
N PHE A 40 9.09 0.00 15.75
CA PHE A 40 9.82 -0.19 14.49
C PHE A 40 10.87 0.91 14.30
N THR A 41 12.05 0.52 13.85
CA THR A 41 13.15 1.41 13.54
C THR A 41 12.93 2.15 12.22
N GLN A 42 13.60 3.30 12.04
CA GLN A 42 13.55 4.03 10.77
C GLN A 42 14.08 3.19 9.61
N GLN A 43 15.12 2.39 9.85
CA GLN A 43 15.73 1.52 8.85
C GLN A 43 14.74 0.46 8.37
N GLU A 44 14.02 -0.21 9.27
CA GLU A 44 12.99 -1.19 8.89
C GLU A 44 11.88 -0.56 8.02
N MET A 45 11.47 0.68 8.32
CA MET A 45 10.44 1.37 7.53
C MET A 45 10.94 1.75 6.12
N LEU A 46 12.22 2.13 6.00
CA LEU A 46 12.87 2.41 4.72
C LEU A 46 13.03 1.12 3.91
N ASP A 47 13.52 0.05 4.53
CA ASP A 47 13.77 -1.25 3.90
C ASP A 47 12.46 -1.93 3.47
N ALA A 48 11.37 -1.75 4.22
CA ALA A 48 10.03 -2.18 3.84
C ALA A 48 9.42 -1.33 2.71
N GLY A 49 10.07 -0.24 2.29
CA GLY A 49 9.57 0.66 1.26
C GLY A 49 8.33 1.47 1.68
N LEU A 50 8.09 1.59 2.99
CA LEU A 50 6.96 2.33 3.56
C LEU A 50 7.29 3.81 3.77
N ALA A 51 8.57 4.13 3.94
CA ALA A 51 9.08 5.48 4.12
C ALA A 51 10.13 5.85 3.07
N ARG A 52 10.44 7.14 2.95
CA ARG A 52 11.52 7.70 2.13
C ARG A 52 12.37 8.64 2.97
N GLN A 53 13.65 8.74 2.63
CA GLN A 53 14.56 9.69 3.25
C GLN A 53 14.25 11.12 2.76
N GLY A 54 14.11 12.06 3.69
CA GLY A 54 14.07 13.50 3.43
C GLY A 54 15.17 14.25 4.19
N GLN A 55 15.20 15.58 4.04
CA GLN A 55 16.20 16.43 4.70
C GLN A 55 16.02 16.49 6.23
N ARG A 56 14.79 16.36 6.73
CA ARG A 56 14.44 16.48 8.15
C ARG A 56 14.15 15.12 8.82
N GLY A 57 14.57 14.03 8.19
CA GLY A 57 14.24 12.66 8.60
C GLY A 57 13.41 11.92 7.55
N ILE A 58 12.89 10.76 7.93
CA ILE A 58 12.07 9.94 7.04
C ILE A 58 10.62 10.41 7.00
N TYR A 59 9.92 10.13 5.90
CA TYR A 59 8.53 10.49 5.70
C TYR A 59 7.75 9.37 4.98
N ASP A 60 6.43 9.34 5.15
CA ASP A 60 5.52 8.36 4.56
C ASP A 60 5.65 8.36 3.02
N TYR A 61 5.90 7.21 2.41
CA TYR A 61 6.00 7.14 0.95
C TYR A 61 4.64 7.35 0.27
N PHE A 62 3.61 6.66 0.75
CA PHE A 62 2.24 6.79 0.27
C PHE A 62 1.52 7.90 1.04
N ARG A 63 0.99 8.91 0.34
CA ARG A 63 0.28 10.04 0.95
C ARG A 63 -0.92 10.43 0.12
N GLY A 64 -2.07 10.60 0.75
CA GLY A 64 -3.30 11.02 0.06
C GLY A 64 -3.79 10.06 -1.03
N ARG A 65 -3.57 8.75 -0.90
CA ARG A 65 -3.87 7.75 -1.95
C ARG A 65 -4.74 6.62 -1.43
N VAL A 66 -5.56 6.03 -2.31
CA VAL A 66 -6.18 4.72 -2.02
C VAL A 66 -5.11 3.66 -2.15
N THR A 67 -5.04 2.75 -1.18
CA THR A 67 -4.04 1.69 -1.14
C THR A 67 -4.69 0.32 -1.27
N TRP A 68 -3.97 -0.61 -1.89
CA TRP A 68 -4.28 -2.03 -1.91
C TRP A 68 -3.04 -2.79 -1.42
N PRO A 69 -3.17 -3.68 -0.42
CA PRO A 69 -2.07 -4.53 0.01
C PRO A 69 -1.78 -5.56 -1.09
N ILE A 70 -0.51 -5.70 -1.44
CA ILE A 70 -0.02 -6.78 -2.30
C ILE A 70 0.53 -7.85 -1.37
N ARG A 71 -0.04 -9.06 -1.46
CA ARG A 71 0.21 -10.17 -0.54
C ARG A 71 0.92 -11.33 -1.23
N ASP A 72 1.67 -12.10 -0.46
CA ASP A 72 2.15 -13.40 -0.91
C ASP A 72 1.02 -14.44 -0.94
N SER A 73 1.31 -15.65 -1.41
CA SER A 73 0.31 -16.72 -1.49
C SER A 73 -0.21 -17.24 -0.14
N THR A 74 0.36 -16.78 0.99
CA THR A 74 -0.10 -17.08 2.35
C THR A 74 -0.91 -15.93 2.96
N GLY A 75 -1.09 -14.82 2.22
CA GLY A 75 -1.83 -13.65 2.67
C GLY A 75 -0.99 -12.60 3.41
N ARG A 76 0.32 -12.80 3.58
CA ARG A 76 1.19 -11.82 4.24
C ARG A 76 1.43 -10.64 3.31
N THR A 77 1.26 -9.41 3.82
CA THR A 77 1.47 -8.19 3.03
C THR A 77 2.95 -7.96 2.77
N LEU A 78 3.33 -7.89 1.50
CA LEU A 78 4.69 -7.63 1.03
C LEU A 78 4.91 -6.15 0.68
N GLY A 79 3.85 -5.46 0.26
CA GLY A 79 3.88 -4.07 -0.16
C GLY A 79 2.49 -3.57 -0.52
N PHE A 80 2.42 -2.43 -1.19
CA PHE A 80 1.18 -1.75 -1.54
C PHE A 80 1.21 -1.22 -2.97
N GLY A 81 0.07 -1.32 -3.65
CA GLY A 81 -0.26 -0.48 -4.79
C GLY A 81 -1.09 0.71 -4.33
N ALA A 82 -0.85 1.90 -4.88
CA ALA A 82 -1.50 3.12 -4.44
C ALA A 82 -1.93 4.03 -5.60
N ARG A 83 -3.20 4.44 -5.60
CA ARG A 83 -3.81 5.27 -6.65
C ARG A 83 -3.97 6.72 -6.20
N LYS A 84 -3.56 7.65 -7.07
CA LYS A 84 -3.76 9.11 -6.92
C LYS A 84 -5.25 9.45 -6.69
N LEU A 85 -5.52 10.38 -5.78
CA LEU A 85 -6.86 10.91 -5.49
C LEU A 85 -6.99 12.43 -5.69
N TYR A 86 -5.89 13.17 -5.56
CA TYR A 86 -5.89 14.63 -5.55
C TYR A 86 -4.96 15.14 -6.64
N ASP A 87 -5.35 16.17 -7.37
CA ASP A 87 -4.58 16.70 -8.50
C ASP A 87 -3.26 17.34 -8.06
N ASP A 88 -3.24 17.92 -6.86
CA ASP A 88 -2.09 18.55 -6.19
C ASP A 88 -1.09 17.56 -5.55
N ASP A 89 -1.24 16.25 -5.79
CA ASP A 89 -0.29 15.25 -5.30
C ASP A 89 1.10 15.46 -5.92
N THR A 90 2.13 15.57 -5.08
CA THR A 90 3.54 15.66 -5.47
C THR A 90 3.99 14.60 -6.47
N ILE A 91 3.47 13.37 -6.38
CA ILE A 91 3.76 12.30 -7.34
C ILE A 91 2.65 12.29 -8.38
N GLN A 92 2.95 12.69 -9.62
CA GLN A 92 1.92 12.82 -10.65
C GLN A 92 1.41 11.48 -11.22
N ALA A 93 2.14 10.39 -11.01
CA ALA A 93 1.76 9.07 -11.51
C ALA A 93 0.40 8.60 -10.94
N LYS A 94 -0.48 8.15 -11.83
CA LYS A 94 -1.82 7.64 -11.49
C LYS A 94 -1.77 6.49 -10.48
N TYR A 95 -0.80 5.61 -10.63
CA TYR A 95 -0.49 4.51 -9.72
C TYR A 95 0.99 4.51 -9.38
N ILE A 96 1.29 4.18 -8.12
CA ILE A 96 2.63 3.86 -7.64
C ILE A 96 2.55 2.57 -6.83
N ASN A 97 3.65 1.83 -6.78
CA ASN A 97 3.78 0.63 -5.96
C ASN A 97 4.91 0.83 -4.95
N THR A 98 4.96 -0.02 -3.93
CA THR A 98 6.16 -0.18 -3.10
C THR A 98 7.38 -0.36 -4.04
N PRO A 99 8.51 0.32 -3.76
CA PRO A 99 9.75 0.05 -4.48
C PRO A 99 10.17 -1.41 -4.29
N ASP A 100 11.15 -1.86 -5.06
CA ASP A 100 11.75 -3.15 -4.82
C ASP A 100 12.41 -3.20 -3.42
N THR A 101 12.08 -4.23 -2.65
CA THR A 101 12.61 -4.52 -1.31
C THR A 101 13.03 -5.99 -1.21
N GLN A 102 13.49 -6.43 -0.05
CA GLN A 102 13.73 -7.86 0.19
C GLN A 102 12.45 -8.69 0.09
N LEU A 103 11.30 -8.11 0.46
CA LEU A 103 9.99 -8.79 0.48
C LEU A 103 9.16 -8.54 -0.78
N TYR A 104 9.40 -7.43 -1.48
CA TYR A 104 8.62 -7.00 -2.64
C TYR A 104 9.49 -6.92 -3.89
N ARG A 105 9.21 -7.74 -4.89
CA ARG A 105 9.83 -7.65 -6.22
C ARG A 105 8.75 -7.47 -7.26
N LYS A 106 8.71 -6.32 -7.93
CA LYS A 106 7.60 -5.97 -8.85
C LYS A 106 7.38 -7.02 -9.94
N THR A 107 8.45 -7.70 -10.38
CA THR A 107 8.40 -8.74 -11.42
C THR A 107 7.90 -10.10 -10.94
N GLN A 108 7.80 -10.32 -9.63
CA GLN A 108 7.48 -11.63 -9.03
C GLN A 108 6.16 -11.63 -8.25
N VAL A 109 5.63 -10.45 -7.91
CA VAL A 109 4.37 -10.35 -7.17
C VAL A 109 3.16 -10.36 -8.10
N LEU A 110 2.08 -11.01 -7.65
CA LEU A 110 0.79 -11.03 -8.33
C LEU A 110 -0.31 -10.64 -7.34
N TYR A 111 -1.00 -9.53 -7.61
CA TYR A 111 -2.10 -9.08 -6.75
C TYR A 111 -3.28 -10.07 -6.79
N GLY A 112 -3.84 -10.40 -5.61
CA GLY A 112 -4.96 -11.33 -5.47
C GLY A 112 -4.59 -12.81 -5.50
N ILE A 113 -3.30 -13.17 -5.56
CA ILE A 113 -2.85 -14.57 -5.56
C ILE A 113 -3.24 -15.32 -4.27
N ASP A 114 -3.26 -14.61 -3.15
CA ASP A 114 -3.71 -15.11 -1.85
C ASP A 114 -5.16 -15.62 -1.89
N LEU A 115 -6.03 -14.90 -2.62
CA LEU A 115 -7.43 -15.27 -2.79
C LEU A 115 -7.63 -16.30 -3.91
N ALA A 116 -6.84 -16.21 -4.98
CA ALA A 116 -7.04 -17.02 -6.18
C ALA A 116 -6.42 -18.41 -6.09
N LYS A 117 -5.34 -18.58 -5.32
CA LYS A 117 -4.57 -19.84 -5.25
C LYS A 117 -5.43 -21.09 -5.00
N PRO A 118 -6.38 -21.12 -4.04
CA PRO A 118 -7.20 -22.31 -3.81
C PRO A 118 -8.01 -22.72 -5.05
N SER A 119 -8.52 -21.75 -5.81
CA SER A 119 -9.30 -22.00 -7.03
C SER A 119 -8.43 -22.39 -8.22
N ILE A 120 -7.22 -21.84 -8.33
CA ILE A 120 -6.26 -22.17 -9.40
C ILE A 120 -5.72 -23.60 -9.24
N VAL A 121 -5.49 -24.02 -7.99
CA VAL A 121 -4.91 -25.35 -7.68
C VAL A 121 -5.96 -26.46 -7.77
N LYS A 122 -7.24 -26.14 -7.52
CA LYS A 122 -8.34 -27.08 -7.73
C LYS A 122 -8.49 -27.34 -9.24
N LYS A 123 -8.24 -28.58 -9.65
CA LYS A 123 -8.55 -29.08 -11.00
C LYS A 123 -10.04 -29.32 -11.14
#